data_AF-A0A3M7TD20-F1
#
_entry.id   AF-A0A3M7TD20-F1
#
_cell.length_a   1.000
_cell.length_b   1.000
_cell.length_c   1.000
_cell.angle_alpha   90.00
_cell.angle_beta   90.00
_cell.angle_gamma   90.00
#
_symmetry.space_group_name_H-M   'P 1'
#
loop_
_entity.id
_entity.type
_entity.pdbx_description
1 polymer ?
#
loop_
_entity_poly.entity_id
_entity_poly.type
_entity_poly.pdbx_seq_one_letter_code
_entity_poly.pdbx_strand_id
1 'polypeptide(L)'
;MAGIREQQIAHWQTQKREVERQIRSLGSEVQRINQEQKNYIITAPISGRLVNFSGIQKNNFLGQGQSIGEISPEKSLIAECLVSPKNIGFIHTGQHAKYQIDTYNYNQWGLLEGKVSEIDQNIL
;
A
#
# COMPACT_ATOMS: atom_id res chain seq x y z
N MET A 1 54.43 35.24 12.44
CA MET A 1 53.06 35.81 12.39
C MET A 1 52.14 35.14 11.36
N ALA A 2 52.62 34.64 10.21
CA ALA A 2 51.76 34.01 9.19
C ALA A 2 51.12 32.65 9.60
N GLY A 3 51.85 31.77 10.31
CA GLY A 3 51.36 30.44 10.66
C GLY A 3 50.20 30.39 11.67
N ILE A 4 50.12 31.37 12.58
CA ILE A 4 49.04 31.43 13.58
C ILE A 4 47.69 31.73 12.91
N ARG A 5 47.67 32.61 11.90
CA ARG A 5 46.46 32.94 11.15
C ARG A 5 45.96 31.75 10.33
N GLU A 6 46.87 31.01 9.71
CA GLU A 6 46.54 29.82 8.93
C GLU A 6 45.98 28.68 9.80
N GLN A 7 46.60 28.45 10.98
CA GLN A 7 46.08 27.52 11.99
C GLN A 7 44.68 27.92 12.48
N GLN A 8 44.44 29.21 12.74
CA GLN A 8 43.14 29.71 13.17
C GLN A 8 42.06 29.52 12.10
N ILE A 9 42.38 29.78 10.82
CA ILE A 9 41.47 29.56 9.70
C ILE A 9 41.15 28.06 9.56
N ALA A 10 42.14 27.18 9.65
CA ALA A 10 41.94 25.74 9.59
C ALA A 10 41.04 25.23 10.74
N HIS A 11 41.22 25.78 11.94
CA HIS A 11 40.37 25.48 13.09
C HIS A 11 38.91 25.90 12.85
N TRP A 12 38.66 27.14 12.40
CA TRP A 12 37.31 27.62 12.09
C TRP A 12 36.65 26.85 10.95
N GLN A 13 37.40 26.46 9.91
CA GLN A 13 36.89 25.61 8.83
C GLN A 13 36.44 24.24 9.36
N THR A 14 37.20 23.67 10.30
CA THR A 14 36.83 22.40 10.95
C THR A 14 35.58 22.55 11.79
N GLN A 15 35.49 23.60 12.62
CA GLN A 15 34.29 23.91 13.42
C GLN A 15 33.06 24.13 12.55
N LYS A 16 33.19 24.89 11.45
CA LYS A 16 32.10 25.12 10.50
C LYS A 16 31.59 23.80 9.90
N ARG A 17 32.50 22.95 9.42
CA ARG A 17 32.14 21.64 8.83
C ARG A 17 31.44 20.74 9.86
N GLU A 18 31.88 20.78 11.10
CA GLU A 18 31.27 20.01 12.18
C GLU A 18 29.84 20.49 12.48
N VAL A 19 29.64 21.80 12.60
CA VAL A 19 28.29 22.38 12.78
C VAL A 19 27.39 22.05 11.57
N GLU A 20 27.90 22.16 10.35
CA GLU A 20 27.15 21.78 9.14
C GLU A 20 26.77 20.29 9.14
N ARG A 21 27.67 19.41 9.62
CA ARG A 21 27.39 17.98 9.78
C ARG A 21 26.30 17.75 10.82
N GLN A 22 26.35 18.45 11.95
CA GLN A 22 25.33 18.39 12.99
C GLN A 22 23.97 18.88 12.47
N ILE A 23 23.93 19.99 11.74
CA ILE A 23 22.71 20.50 11.12
C ILE A 23 22.10 19.46 10.17
N ARG A 24 22.92 18.83 9.31
CA ARG A 24 22.44 17.76 8.42
C ARG A 24 21.90 16.56 9.21
N SER A 25 22.61 16.12 10.25
CA SER A 25 22.19 15.00 11.08
C SER A 25 20.87 15.28 11.80
N LEU A 26 20.73 16.46 12.41
CA LEU A 26 19.50 16.89 13.08
C LEU A 26 18.35 17.07 12.08
N GLY A 27 18.64 17.57 10.88
CA GLY A 27 17.66 17.63 9.80
C GLY A 27 17.09 16.26 9.44
N SER A 28 17.97 15.26 9.27
CA SER A 28 17.54 13.87 9.03
C SER A 28 16.77 13.26 10.20
N GLU A 29 17.18 13.57 11.44
CA GLU A 29 16.48 13.14 12.64
C GLU A 29 15.04 13.66 12.70
N VAL A 30 14.86 14.96 12.43
CA VAL A 30 13.54 15.59 12.36
C VAL A 30 12.69 14.95 11.26
N GLN A 31 13.25 14.67 10.08
CA GLN A 31 12.52 13.97 9.02
C GLN A 31 12.08 12.57 9.45
N ARG A 32 12.95 11.82 10.15
CA ARG A 32 12.63 10.49 10.66
C ARG A 32 11.47 10.55 11.67
N ILE A 33 11.56 11.43 12.67
CA ILE A 33 10.52 11.62 13.69
C ILE A 33 9.20 12.03 13.03
N ASN A 34 9.21 12.95 12.07
CA ASN A 34 8.01 13.36 11.35
C ASN A 34 7.36 12.21 10.57
N GLN A 35 8.16 11.30 10.02
CA GLN A 35 7.65 10.12 9.32
C GLN A 35 7.10 9.08 10.30
N GLU A 36 7.78 8.87 11.43
CA GLU A 36 7.31 8.00 12.52
C GLU A 36 5.96 8.51 13.08
N GLN A 37 5.81 9.82 13.27
CA GLN A 37 4.58 10.45 13.73
C GLN A 37 3.36 10.11 12.85
N LYS A 38 3.54 10.03 11.53
CA LYS A 38 2.46 9.66 10.61
C LYS A 38 1.98 8.23 10.83
N ASN A 39 2.84 7.33 11.29
CA ASN A 39 2.49 5.93 11.53
C ASN A 39 1.62 5.72 12.78
N TYR A 40 1.50 6.72 13.67
CA TYR A 40 0.58 6.65 14.81
C TYR A 40 -0.88 6.89 14.43
N ILE A 41 -1.14 7.41 13.22
CA ILE A 41 -2.48 7.61 12.70
C ILE A 41 -2.70 6.61 11.57
N ILE A 42 -3.44 5.55 11.87
CA ILE A 42 -3.80 4.55 10.89
C ILE A 42 -4.96 5.08 10.07
N THR A 43 -4.75 5.24 8.77
CA THR A 43 -5.76 5.71 7.82
C THR A 43 -6.09 4.59 6.83
N ALA A 44 -7.29 4.68 6.27
CA ALA A 44 -7.73 3.76 5.22
C ALA A 44 -6.88 3.98 3.95
N PRO A 45 -6.23 2.95 3.38
CA PRO A 45 -5.46 3.09 2.14
C PRO A 45 -6.35 3.34 0.92
N ILE A 46 -7.62 2.96 0.97
CA ILE A 46 -8.62 3.10 -0.09
C ILE A 46 -10.01 3.38 0.51
N SER A 47 -10.89 3.99 -0.28
CA SER A 47 -12.30 4.13 0.06
C SER A 47 -13.04 2.81 -0.07
N GLY A 48 -13.94 2.52 0.87
CA GLY A 48 -14.74 1.31 0.88
C GLY A 48 -15.39 1.06 2.24
N ARG A 49 -15.88 -0.16 2.43
CA ARG A 49 -16.51 -0.62 3.66
C ARG A 49 -15.51 -1.38 4.53
N LEU A 50 -15.43 -1.03 5.81
CA LEU A 50 -14.66 -1.78 6.79
C LEU A 50 -15.33 -3.13 7.08
N VAL A 51 -14.59 -4.22 6.90
CA VAL A 51 -14.99 -5.60 7.17
C VAL A 51 -13.92 -6.28 8.02
N ASN A 52 -14.25 -7.42 8.65
CA ASN A 52 -13.33 -8.18 9.51
C ASN A 52 -12.63 -7.34 10.59
N PHE A 53 -13.33 -6.33 11.13
CA PHE A 53 -12.78 -5.46 12.16
C PHE A 53 -12.48 -6.22 13.45
N SER A 54 -11.25 -6.09 13.96
CA SER A 54 -10.79 -6.84 15.13
C SER A 54 -11.31 -6.32 16.47
N GLY A 55 -12.19 -5.31 16.46
CA GLY A 55 -12.85 -4.84 17.67
C GLY A 55 -11.94 -4.01 18.60
N ILE A 56 -10.91 -3.36 18.06
CA ILE A 56 -9.96 -2.58 18.86
C ILE A 56 -10.69 -1.46 19.62
N GLN A 57 -10.31 -1.30 20.90
CA GLN A 57 -10.89 -0.30 21.79
C GLN A 57 -9.80 0.62 22.35
N LYS A 58 -10.24 1.72 22.97
CA LYS A 58 -9.36 2.62 23.70
C LYS A 58 -8.60 1.83 24.77
N ASN A 59 -7.30 2.11 24.90
CA ASN A 59 -6.36 1.42 25.79
C ASN A 59 -5.95 0.00 25.39
N ASN A 60 -6.38 -0.50 24.22
CA ASN A 60 -5.81 -1.73 23.68
C ASN A 60 -4.36 -1.49 23.25
N PHE A 61 -3.48 -2.45 23.57
CA PHE A 61 -2.14 -2.49 23.01
C PHE A 61 -2.20 -3.03 21.58
N LEU A 62 -1.55 -2.33 20.65
CA LEU A 62 -1.44 -2.74 19.24
C LEU A 62 0.01 -3.03 18.90
N GLY A 63 0.27 -4.25 18.45
CA GLY A 63 1.58 -4.66 17.96
C GLY A 63 1.82 -4.18 16.53
N GLN A 64 3.09 -4.01 16.15
CA GLN A 64 3.45 -3.76 14.77
C GLN A 64 3.05 -4.95 13.89
N GLY A 65 2.41 -4.68 12.75
CA GLY A 65 1.94 -5.70 11.82
C GLY A 65 0.65 -6.42 12.25
N GLN A 66 0.06 -6.06 13.39
CA GLN A 66 -1.23 -6.61 13.79
C GLN A 66 -2.34 -6.16 12.83
N SER A 67 -3.12 -7.11 12.32
CA SER A 67 -4.29 -6.80 11.49
C SER A 67 -5.40 -6.17 12.34
N ILE A 68 -5.93 -5.03 11.86
CA ILE A 68 -7.03 -4.29 12.50
C ILE A 68 -8.37 -4.56 11.81
N GLY A 69 -8.32 -4.85 10.52
CA GLY A 69 -9.47 -5.11 9.68
C GLY A 69 -9.11 -4.95 8.22
N GLU A 70 -10.10 -5.13 7.37
CA GLU A 70 -9.97 -5.11 5.92
C GLU A 70 -10.94 -4.08 5.33
N ILE A 71 -10.54 -3.46 4.22
CA ILE A 71 -11.42 -2.53 3.51
C ILE A 71 -11.85 -3.20 2.21
N SER A 72 -13.15 -3.45 2.10
CA SER A 72 -13.78 -3.90 0.86
C SER A 72 -14.09 -2.66 0.00
N PRO A 73 -13.42 -2.47 -1.16
CA PRO A 73 -13.67 -1.32 -2.02
C PRO A 73 -15.10 -1.35 -2.59
N GLU A 74 -15.75 -0.18 -2.65
CA GLU A 74 -17.02 0.00 -3.36
C GLU A 74 -16.79 0.18 -4.88
N LYS A 75 -16.02 -0.72 -5.48
CA LYS A 75 -15.74 -0.75 -6.93
C LYS A 75 -16.57 -1.81 -7.63
N SER A 76 -16.50 -1.83 -8.96
CA SER A 76 -17.05 -2.90 -9.78
C SER A 76 -16.55 -4.26 -9.28
N LEU A 77 -17.47 -5.21 -9.13
CA LEU A 77 -17.16 -6.58 -8.75
C LEU A 77 -16.32 -7.24 -9.85
N ILE A 78 -15.35 -8.04 -9.44
CA ILE A 78 -14.52 -8.87 -10.33
C ILE A 78 -14.87 -10.32 -10.03
N ALA A 79 -15.11 -11.10 -11.07
CA ALA A 79 -15.30 -12.54 -10.96
C ALA A 79 -13.99 -13.25 -11.32
N GLU A 80 -13.40 -13.94 -10.34
CA GLU A 80 -12.28 -14.85 -10.59
C GLU A 80 -12.82 -16.21 -11.03
N CYS A 81 -12.34 -16.71 -12.16
CA CYS A 81 -12.81 -17.96 -12.76
C CYS A 81 -11.63 -18.85 -13.09
N LEU A 82 -11.65 -20.08 -12.59
CA LEU A 82 -10.66 -21.10 -12.94
C LEU A 82 -11.01 -21.73 -14.28
N VAL A 83 -10.02 -21.78 -15.17
CA VAL A 83 -10.16 -22.35 -16.52
C VAL A 83 -9.14 -23.47 -16.68
N SER A 84 -9.55 -24.58 -17.31
CA SER A 84 -8.62 -25.67 -17.57
C SER A 84 -7.53 -25.24 -18.57
N PRO A 85 -6.28 -25.73 -18.44
CA PRO A 85 -5.21 -25.40 -19.38
C PRO A 85 -5.51 -25.75 -20.84
N LYS A 86 -6.39 -26.73 -21.08
CA LYS A 86 -6.83 -27.10 -22.43
C LYS A 86 -7.74 -26.06 -23.08
N ASN A 87 -8.47 -25.29 -22.27
CA ASN A 87 -9.47 -24.34 -22.74
C ASN A 87 -8.95 -22.89 -22.76
N ILE A 88 -7.83 -22.60 -22.10
CA ILE A 88 -7.31 -21.23 -21.99
C ILE A 88 -6.96 -20.61 -23.35
N GLY A 89 -6.58 -21.43 -24.33
CA GLY A 89 -6.30 -20.97 -25.70
C GLY A 89 -7.50 -20.39 -26.45
N PHE A 90 -8.73 -20.54 -25.94
CA PHE A 90 -9.95 -19.98 -26.52
C PHE A 90 -10.44 -18.71 -25.81
N ILE A 91 -9.70 -18.24 -24.80
CA ILE A 91 -10.06 -17.07 -24.01
C ILE A 91 -9.03 -15.97 -24.26
N HIS A 92 -9.52 -14.75 -24.45
CA HIS A 92 -8.69 -13.59 -24.72
C HIS A 92 -9.17 -12.39 -23.92
N THR A 93 -8.23 -11.51 -23.54
CA THR A 93 -8.56 -10.23 -22.91
C THR A 93 -9.54 -9.46 -23.79
N GLY A 94 -10.60 -8.99 -23.17
CA GLY A 94 -11.64 -8.23 -23.80
C GLY A 94 -12.82 -9.03 -24.38
N GLN A 95 -12.79 -10.35 -24.26
CA GLN A 95 -13.91 -11.20 -24.64
C GLN A 95 -15.11 -10.98 -23.71
N HIS A 96 -16.31 -10.94 -24.28
CA HIS A 96 -17.56 -10.85 -23.51
C HIS A 96 -17.84 -12.19 -22.82
N ALA A 97 -18.25 -12.10 -21.55
CA ALA A 97 -18.64 -13.24 -20.74
C ALA A 97 -20.01 -13.00 -20.12
N LYS A 98 -20.79 -14.08 -19.99
CA LYS A 98 -22.06 -14.09 -19.27
C LYS A 98 -21.92 -14.97 -18.04
N TYR A 99 -22.40 -14.48 -16.91
CA TYR A 99 -22.29 -15.14 -15.62
C TYR A 99 -23.68 -15.46 -15.08
N GLN A 100 -23.87 -16.71 -14.71
CA GLN A 100 -25.03 -17.15 -13.94
C GLN A 100 -24.61 -17.32 -12.48
N ILE A 101 -25.33 -16.67 -11.57
CA ILE A 101 -25.06 -16.76 -10.13
C ILE A 101 -26.05 -17.73 -9.53
N ASP A 102 -25.55 -18.81 -8.93
CA ASP A 102 -26.39 -19.90 -8.41
C ASP A 102 -27.44 -19.43 -7.39
N THR A 103 -27.07 -18.44 -6.56
CA THR A 103 -27.98 -17.84 -5.57
C THR A 103 -29.17 -17.09 -6.19
N TYR A 104 -29.13 -16.73 -7.48
CA TYR A 104 -30.18 -15.97 -8.17
C TYR A 104 -30.75 -16.73 -9.39
N ASN A 105 -32.07 -16.90 -9.44
CA ASN A 105 -32.73 -17.56 -10.57
C ASN A 105 -32.62 -16.71 -11.85
N TYR A 106 -31.94 -17.22 -12.87
CA TYR A 106 -31.71 -16.50 -14.13
C TYR A 106 -32.99 -16.16 -14.89
N ASN A 107 -34.09 -16.90 -14.71
CA ASN A 107 -35.37 -16.56 -15.35
C ASN A 107 -35.99 -15.29 -14.75
N GLN A 108 -35.63 -14.94 -13.52
CA GLN A 108 -36.14 -13.75 -12.83
C GLN A 108 -35.16 -12.57 -12.93
N TRP A 109 -33.87 -12.84 -12.81
CA TRP A 109 -32.83 -11.82 -12.66
C TRP A 109 -31.90 -11.68 -13.87
N GLY A 110 -32.01 -12.58 -14.85
CA GLY A 110 -31.15 -12.60 -16.04
C GLY A 110 -29.75 -13.15 -15.78
N LEU A 111 -28.83 -12.83 -16.70
CA LEU A 111 -27.41 -13.15 -16.60
C LEU A 111 -26.63 -11.86 -16.40
N LEU A 112 -25.59 -11.90 -15.57
CA LEU A 112 -24.65 -10.79 -15.47
C LEU A 112 -23.74 -10.80 -16.71
N GLU A 113 -23.43 -9.63 -17.21
CA GLU A 113 -22.50 -9.47 -18.34
C GLU A 113 -21.20 -8.86 -17.84
N GLY A 114 -20.10 -9.32 -18.40
CA GLY A 114 -18.77 -8.79 -18.12
C GLY A 114 -17.83 -9.00 -19.29
N LYS A 115 -16.58 -8.61 -19.06
CA LYS A 115 -15.52 -8.66 -20.06
C LYS A 115 -14.26 -9.20 -19.39
N VAL A 116 -13.57 -10.14 -20.04
CA VAL A 116 -12.30 -10.68 -19.55
C VAL A 116 -11.31 -9.53 -19.40
N SER A 117 -10.95 -9.19 -18.16
CA SER A 117 -10.00 -8.11 -17.86
C SER A 117 -8.56 -8.58 -17.97
N GLU A 118 -8.29 -9.77 -17.46
CA GLU A 118 -6.95 -10.33 -17.33
C GLU A 118 -7.01 -11.86 -17.42
N ILE A 119 -5.90 -12.46 -17.85
CA ILE A 119 -5.69 -13.91 -17.88
C ILE A 119 -4.37 -14.17 -17.16
N ASP A 120 -4.44 -14.88 -16.04
CA ASP A 120 -3.23 -15.28 -15.30
C ASP A 120 -2.41 -16.28 -16.12
N GLN A 121 -1.10 -16.08 -16.15
CA GLN A 121 -0.14 -16.95 -16.83
C GLN A 121 0.32 -18.11 -15.96
N ASN A 122 0.00 -18.08 -14.66
CA ASN A 122 0.34 -19.14 -13.73
C ASN A 122 -0.63 -20.31 -13.86
N ILE A 123 -0.07 -21.51 -14.01
CA ILE A 123 -0.83 -22.75 -13.93
C ILE A 123 -0.88 -23.12 -12.45
N LEU A 124 -2.06 -22.99 -11.84
CA LEU A 124 -2.34 -23.58 -10.52
C LEU A 124 -2.42 -25.12 -10.61
#